data_AF-K0QZM6-F1
#
_entry.id   AF-K0QZM6-F1
#
_cell.length_a   1.000
_cell.length_b   1.000
_cell.length_c   1.000
_cell.angle_alpha   90.00
_cell.angle_beta   90.00
_cell.angle_gamma   90.00
#
_symmetry.space_group_name_H-M   'P 1'
#
loop_
_entity.id
_entity.type
_entity.pdbx_description
1 polymer ?
#
loop_
_entity_poly.entity_id
_entity_poly.type
_entity_poly.pdbx_seq_one_letter_code
_entity_poly.pdbx_strand_id
1 'polypeptide(L)'
;MCGHVNARRNLGYMEYNAGNNDLALQHFLISAKLGDEYSLNEVKSAFMSSIATKADYAGALRGYQSAIEEMSSPDRAEAKALGFEQIYQI
;
A
#
# COMPACT_ATOMS: atom_id res chain seq x y z
N MET A 1 -0.23 13.86 6.74
CA MET A 1 0.24 13.62 5.35
C MET A 1 1.47 12.72 5.41
N CYS A 2 1.23 11.42 5.60
CA CYS A 2 2.29 10.40 5.60
C CYS A 2 2.84 10.26 4.16
N GLY A 3 4.14 10.01 4.01
CA GLY A 3 4.86 10.12 2.73
C GLY A 3 4.21 9.46 1.51
N HIS A 4 4.60 9.90 0.31
CA HIS A 4 3.99 9.51 -0.96
C HIS A 4 4.02 7.99 -1.18
N VAL A 5 2.84 7.35 -1.13
CA VAL A 5 2.66 5.90 -1.21
C VAL A 5 3.37 5.29 -2.44
N ASN A 6 3.17 5.89 -3.62
CA ASN A 6 3.79 5.40 -4.85
C ASN A 6 5.33 5.46 -4.80
N ALA A 7 5.92 6.42 -4.09
CA ALA A 7 7.37 6.52 -3.99
C ALA A 7 7.94 5.37 -3.14
N ARG A 8 7.25 4.99 -2.06
CA ARG A 8 7.64 3.84 -1.23
C ARG A 8 7.51 2.53 -1.99
N ARG A 9 6.42 2.34 -2.75
CA ARG A 9 6.26 1.19 -3.64
C ARG A 9 7.41 1.08 -4.65
N ASN A 10 7.77 2.19 -5.29
CA ASN A 10 8.85 2.22 -6.27
C ASN A 10 10.21 1.87 -5.65
N LEU A 11 10.50 2.37 -4.44
CA LEU A 11 11.70 1.98 -3.70
C LEU A 11 11.73 0.47 -3.42
N GLY A 12 10.60 -0.12 -3.00
CA GLY A 12 10.51 -1.57 -2.81
C GLY A 12 10.85 -2.36 -4.08
N TYR A 13 10.36 -1.89 -5.23
CA TYR A 13 10.69 -2.47 -6.54
C TYR A 13 12.17 -2.34 -6.91
N MET A 14 12.77 -1.18 -6.67
CA MET A 14 14.18 -0.94 -6.98
C MET A 14 15.07 -1.88 -6.17
N GLU A 15 14.78 -2.05 -4.88
CA GLU A 15 15.54 -2.93 -3.99
C GLU A 15 15.34 -4.40 -4.35
N TYR A 16 14.12 -4.80 -4.73
CA TYR A 16 13.86 -6.15 -5.22
C TYR A 16 14.68 -6.47 -6.48
N ASN A 17 14.70 -5.55 -7.45
CA ASN A 17 15.49 -5.69 -8.68
C ASN A 17 17.00 -5.70 -8.41
N ALA A 18 17.46 -5.06 -7.33
CA ALA A 18 18.84 -5.10 -6.87
C ALA A 18 19.18 -6.38 -6.07
N GLY A 19 18.20 -7.25 -5.80
CA GLY A 19 18.36 -8.46 -5.00
C GLY A 19 18.28 -8.23 -3.48
N ASN A 20 18.01 -7.00 -3.04
CA ASN A 20 17.92 -6.61 -1.63
C ASN A 20 16.53 -6.92 -1.07
N ASN A 21 16.16 -8.20 -1.02
CA ASN A 21 14.80 -8.66 -0.67
C ASN A 21 14.31 -8.18 0.71
N ASP A 22 15.20 -8.11 1.71
CA ASP A 22 14.84 -7.64 3.05
C ASP A 22 14.46 -6.16 3.04
N LEU A 23 15.17 -5.34 2.27
CA LEU A 23 14.90 -3.91 2.16
C LEU A 23 13.68 -3.63 1.29
N ALA A 24 13.50 -4.41 0.22
CA ALA A 24 12.28 -4.41 -0.59
C ALA A 24 11.04 -4.69 0.27
N LEU A 25 11.09 -5.73 1.11
CA LEU A 25 10.02 -6.08 2.03
C LEU A 25 9.69 -4.93 2.98
N GLN A 26 10.69 -4.25 3.57
CA GLN A 26 10.44 -3.10 4.45
C GLN A 26 9.70 -1.97 3.75
N HIS A 27 10.07 -1.65 2.51
CA HIS A 27 9.38 -0.63 1.72
C HIS A 27 7.93 -1.02 1.41
N PHE A 28 7.68 -2.28 1.04
CA PHE A 28 6.33 -2.77 0.81
C PHE A 28 5.49 -2.79 2.09
N LEU A 29 6.06 -3.17 3.24
CA LEU A 29 5.35 -3.13 4.53
C LEU A 29 4.87 -1.72 4.89
N ILE A 30 5.71 -0.70 4.69
CA ILE A 30 5.35 0.69 4.95
C ILE A 30 4.23 1.13 4.00
N SER A 31 4.39 0.88 2.70
CA SER A 31 3.43 1.28 1.67
C SER A 31 2.07 0.60 1.88
N ALA A 32 2.06 -0.70 2.18
CA ALA A 32 0.84 -1.45 2.48
C ALA A 32 0.09 -0.87 3.69
N LYS A 33 0.81 -0.52 4.77
CA LYS A 33 0.22 0.13 5.96
C LYS A 33 -0.32 1.53 5.70
N LEU A 34 0.00 2.14 4.56
CA LEU A 34 -0.55 3.43 4.11
C LEU A 34 -1.74 3.25 3.15
N GLY A 35 -2.26 2.03 3.01
CA GLY A 35 -3.42 1.74 2.15
C GLY A 35 -3.06 1.34 0.72
N ASP A 36 -1.82 0.94 0.46
CA ASP A 36 -1.42 0.46 -0.87
C ASP A 36 -1.71 -1.02 -1.10
N GLU A 37 -2.73 -1.31 -1.91
CA GLU A 37 -3.12 -2.69 -2.23
C GLU A 37 -1.99 -3.45 -2.97
N TYR A 38 -1.28 -2.77 -3.86
CA TYR A 38 -0.19 -3.38 -4.61
C TYR A 38 0.91 -3.88 -3.66
N SER A 39 1.40 -3.02 -2.78
CA SER A 39 2.43 -3.40 -1.81
C SER A 39 1.93 -4.47 -0.83
N LEU A 40 0.65 -4.47 -0.47
CA LEU A 40 0.09 -5.56 0.36
C LEU A 40 0.18 -6.91 -0.35
N ASN A 41 -0.09 -6.96 -1.66
CA ASN A 41 0.07 -8.17 -2.46
C ASN A 41 1.52 -8.63 -2.56
N GLU A 42 2.48 -7.71 -2.67
CA GLU A 42 3.92 -8.05 -2.62
C GLU A 42 4.33 -8.65 -1.27
N VAL A 43 3.86 -8.08 -0.16
CA VAL A 43 4.09 -8.66 1.18
C VAL A 43 3.48 -10.07 1.29
N LYS A 44 2.29 -10.28 0.71
CA LYS A 44 1.65 -11.60 0.65
C LYS A 44 2.49 -12.60 -0.14
N SER A 45 3.00 -12.20 -1.31
CA SER A 45 3.90 -13.02 -2.13
C SER A 45 5.17 -13.37 -1.37
N ALA A 46 5.80 -12.40 -0.71
CA ALA A 46 6.97 -12.62 0.14
C ALA A 46 6.68 -13.61 1.28
N PHE A 47 5.50 -13.54 1.90
CA PHE A 47 5.08 -14.51 2.92
C PHE A 47 4.92 -15.92 2.33
N MET A 48 4.29 -16.07 1.15
CA MET A 48 4.14 -17.36 0.48
C MET A 48 5.48 -17.96 0.05
N SER A 49 6.46 -17.13 -0.28
CA SER A 49 7.84 -17.54 -0.61
C SER A 49 8.73 -17.73 0.62
N SER A 50 8.19 -17.68 1.85
CA SER A 50 8.94 -17.79 3.11
C SER A 50 10.02 -16.71 3.34
N ILE A 51 9.92 -15.57 2.64
CA ILE A 51 10.78 -14.39 2.82
C ILE A 51 10.25 -13.54 3.99
N ALA A 52 8.94 -13.34 4.06
CA ALA A 52 8.28 -12.58 5.13
C ALA A 52 7.67 -13.52 6.18
N THR A 53 7.55 -13.05 7.42
CA THR A 53 6.89 -13.82 8.48
C THR A 53 5.37 -13.66 8.42
N LYS A 54 4.65 -14.57 9.09
CA LYS A 54 3.20 -14.45 9.29
C LYS A 54 2.83 -13.13 10.01
N ALA A 55 3.68 -12.68 10.93
CA ALA A 55 3.47 -11.44 11.67
C ALA A 55 3.60 -10.22 10.77
N ASP A 56 4.54 -10.22 9.82
CA ASP A 56 4.71 -9.14 8.85
C ASP A 56 3.47 -8.99 7.98
N TYR A 57 2.98 -10.08 7.39
CA TYR A 57 1.79 -10.05 6.56
C TYR A 57 0.54 -9.64 7.35
N ALA A 58 0.33 -10.21 8.54
CA ALA A 58 -0.81 -9.84 9.38
C ALA A 58 -0.76 -8.37 9.82
N GLY A 59 0.43 -7.84 10.12
CA GLY A 59 0.64 -6.44 10.48
C GLY A 59 0.42 -5.49 9.30
N ALA A 60 0.83 -5.88 8.09
CA ALA A 60 0.58 -5.12 6.87
C ALA A 60 -0.92 -5.08 6.53
N LEU A 61 -1.60 -6.24 6.59
CA LEU A 61 -3.03 -6.35 6.31
C LEU A 61 -3.86 -5.49 7.27
N ARG A 62 -3.54 -5.52 8.58
CA ARG A 62 -4.21 -4.68 9.57
C ARG A 62 -4.01 -3.20 9.29
N GLY A 63 -2.77 -2.77 9.03
CA GLY A 63 -2.48 -1.37 8.73
C GLY A 63 -3.16 -0.89 7.44
N TYR A 64 -3.20 -1.73 6.41
CA TYR A 64 -3.94 -1.46 5.18
C TYR A 64 -5.43 -1.21 5.46
N GLN A 65 -6.08 -2.11 6.23
CA GLN A 65 -7.48 -1.96 6.58
C GLN A 65 -7.75 -0.68 7.37
N SER A 66 -6.93 -0.38 8.38
CA SER A 66 -7.03 0.88 9.14
C SER A 66 -6.86 2.12 8.25
N ALA A 67 -5.91 2.10 7.30
CA ALA A 67 -5.72 3.21 6.38
C ALA A 67 -6.95 3.40 5.45
N ILE A 68 -7.57 2.32 4.97
CA ILE A 68 -8.77 2.38 4.14
C ILE A 68 -9.97 2.93 4.95
N GLU A 69 -10.12 2.52 6.21
CA GLU A 69 -11.15 3.02 7.11
C GLU A 69 -10.97 4.51 7.42
N GLU A 70 -9.76 4.95 7.77
CA GLU A 70 -9.43 6.37 8.00
C GLU A 70 -9.61 7.22 6.72
N MET A 71 -9.41 6.62 5.55
CA MET A 71 -9.61 7.25 4.25
C MET A 71 -11.06 7.18 3.75
N SER A 72 -11.98 6.58 4.51
CA SER A 72 -13.41 6.55 4.18
C SER A 72 -14.10 7.81 4.69
N SER A 73 -14.86 8.48 3.83
CA SER A 73 -15.77 9.58 4.20
C SER A 73 -16.80 9.74 3.09
N PRO A 74 -18.06 10.13 3.39
CA PRO A 74 -19.10 10.34 2.38
C PRO A 74 -18.62 11.21 1.20
N ASP A 75 -17.98 12.35 1.49
CA ASP A 75 -17.49 13.29 0.45
C ASP A 75 -16.45 12.64 -0.49
N ARG A 76 -15.51 11.86 0.06
CA ARG A 76 -14.53 11.10 -0.75
C ARG A 76 -15.19 9.98 -1.55
N ALA A 77 -16.24 9.35 -1.03
CA ALA A 77 -17.00 8.33 -1.75
C ALA A 77 -17.80 8.94 -2.90
N GLU A 78 -18.45 10.08 -2.67
CA GLU A 78 -19.16 10.86 -3.69
C GLU A 78 -18.21 11.35 -4.77
N ALA A 79 -17.08 11.97 -4.41
CA ALA A 79 -16.05 12.39 -5.37
C ALA A 79 -15.53 11.20 -6.20
N LYS A 80 -15.29 10.04 -5.58
CA LYS A 80 -14.88 8.82 -6.29
C LYS A 80 -15.94 8.33 -7.27
N ALA A 81 -17.23 8.48 -6.95
CA ALA A 81 -18.34 8.08 -7.81
C ALA A 81 -18.58 9.04 -8.98
N LEU A 82 -18.42 10.36 -8.75
CA LEU A 82 -18.55 11.40 -9.78
C LEU A 82 -17.44 11.30 -10.85
N GLY A 83 -16.24 10.88 -10.44
CA GLY A 83 -15.08 10.80 -11.32
C GLY A 83 -14.52 12.18 -11.72
N PHE A 84 -13.32 12.20 -12.31
CA PHE A 84 -12.59 13.45 -12.57
C PHE A 84 -13.35 14.42 -13.49
N GLU A 85 -14.06 13.92 -14.50
CA GLU A 85 -14.75 14.76 -15.49
C GLU A 85 -15.90 15.58 -14.91
N GLN A 86 -16.58 15.11 -13.87
CA GLN A 86 -17.73 15.80 -13.28
C GLN A 86 -17.34 16.75 -12.15
N ILE A 87 -16.19 16.52 -11.51
CA ILE A 87 -15.68 17.37 -10.42
C ILE A 87 -15.23 18.75 -10.92
N TYR A 88 -14.70 18.84 -12.15
CA TYR A 88 -14.19 20.10 -12.72
C TYR A 88 -15.24 20.93 -13.49
N GLN A 89 -16.50 20.51 -13.51
CA GLN A 89 -17.59 21.20 -14.20
C GLN A 89 -18.39 22.15 -13.28
N ILE A 90 -17.85 22.50 -12.11
CA ILE A 90 -18.42 23.41 -11.11
C ILE A 90 -17.55 24.67 -11.05
#